data_AF-A0A3C0NWI3-F1
#
_entry.id   AF-A0A3C0NWI3-F1
#
_cell.length_a   1.000
_cell.length_b   1.000
_cell.length_c   1.000
_cell.angle_alpha   90.00
_cell.angle_beta   90.00
_cell.angle_gamma   90.00
#
_symmetry.space_group_name_H-M   'P 1'
#
loop_
_entity.id
_entity.type
_entity.pdbx_description
1 polymer ?
#
loop_
_entity_poly.entity_id
_entity_poly.type
_entity_poly.pdbx_seq_one_letter_code
_entity_poly.pdbx_strand_id
1 'polypeptide(L)'
;MNLPTLEGIEDVQNTPDVRHLDINKVGIKSIRHPVIVKDKTGGEQHTVAVFDMYVHLPHNFKGTHMSRFVEILNVNEHAISIESFEKILRDMVNRLEAESGYVEMRFPYFINKSAPVSGVKSLLDYEVTFIGEIKNGAFSITVKVLVPVTSLCPCSKKISDYGAHNQRSHVTV
;
A
#
# COMPACT_ATOMS: atom_id res chain seq x y z
N MET A 1 41.93 -7.40 22.56
CA MET A 1 41.09 -7.06 23.73
C MET A 1 40.37 -5.76 23.39
N ASN A 2 39.17 -5.85 22.82
CA ASN A 2 38.27 -4.70 22.69
C ASN A 2 37.11 -4.99 23.64
N LEU A 3 37.04 -4.26 24.75
CA LEU A 3 35.89 -4.32 25.66
C LEU A 3 34.66 -3.74 24.94
N PRO A 4 33.47 -4.36 25.07
CA PRO A 4 32.24 -3.70 24.72
C PRO A 4 31.83 -2.83 25.91
N THR A 5 32.01 -1.51 25.83
CA THR A 5 31.23 -0.59 26.65
C THR A 5 29.81 -0.55 26.08
N LEU A 6 28.95 -1.44 26.57
CA LEU A 6 27.51 -1.34 26.40
C LEU A 6 26.98 -0.29 27.37
N GLU A 7 27.30 0.99 27.14
CA GLU A 7 26.36 2.04 27.53
C GLU A 7 25.30 2.06 26.44
N GLY A 8 24.12 1.52 26.77
CA GLY A 8 22.99 1.51 25.84
C GLY A 8 22.68 2.93 25.40
N ILE A 9 22.66 3.16 24.08
CA ILE A 9 22.24 4.44 23.50
C ILE A 9 20.85 4.75 24.05
N GLU A 10 20.70 5.95 24.63
CA GLU A 10 19.43 6.41 25.17
C GLU A 10 18.35 6.42 24.09
N ASP A 11 17.17 5.90 24.41
CA ASP A 11 16.03 5.89 23.52
C ASP A 11 15.34 7.27 23.50
N VAL A 12 15.92 8.20 22.75
CA VAL A 12 15.44 9.58 22.62
C VAL A 12 13.99 9.62 22.11
N GLN A 13 13.54 8.64 21.32
CA GLN A 13 12.19 8.64 20.74
C GLN A 13 11.11 8.41 21.80
N ASN A 14 11.43 7.64 22.85
CA ASN A 14 10.57 7.39 24.00
C ASN A 14 10.59 8.50 25.06
N THR A 15 11.35 9.58 24.86
CA THR A 15 11.33 10.71 25.79
C THR A 15 10.05 11.55 25.62
N PRO A 16 9.53 12.17 26.69
CA PRO A 16 8.35 13.03 26.60
C PRO A 16 8.58 14.23 25.67
N ASP A 17 7.57 14.56 24.85
CA ASP A 17 7.54 15.81 24.10
C ASP A 17 6.76 16.88 24.85
N VAL A 18 7.40 18.05 25.03
CA VAL A 18 6.88 19.20 25.77
C VAL A 18 6.25 20.26 24.87
N ARG A 19 6.31 20.08 23.54
CA ARG A 19 5.78 21.05 22.57
C ARG A 19 4.26 21.00 22.45
N HIS A 20 3.63 19.93 22.94
CA HIS A 20 2.18 19.73 22.87
C HIS A 20 1.62 19.78 21.44
N LEU A 21 2.37 19.24 20.47
CA LEU A 21 1.98 19.18 19.06
C LEU A 21 1.83 17.73 18.62
N ASP A 22 0.63 17.36 18.19
CA ASP A 22 0.39 16.05 17.57
C ASP A 22 0.98 15.98 16.16
N ILE A 23 1.45 14.81 15.75
CA ILE A 23 1.78 14.53 14.34
C ILE A 23 0.69 13.64 13.76
N ASN A 24 -0.01 14.16 12.74
CA ASN A 24 -1.12 13.43 12.13
C ASN A 24 -0.67 12.09 11.50
N LYS A 25 0.48 12.09 10.82
CA LYS A 25 1.07 10.89 10.20
C LYS A 25 2.59 10.93 10.29
N VAL A 26 3.18 9.93 10.93
CA VAL A 26 4.62 9.68 10.95
C VAL A 26 4.91 8.22 10.61
N GLY A 27 5.95 7.94 9.84
CA GLY A 27 6.33 6.59 9.45
C GLY A 27 7.24 6.55 8.22
N ILE A 28 7.09 5.51 7.40
CA ILE A 28 7.93 5.21 6.24
C ILE A 28 7.14 5.31 4.94
N LYS A 29 7.83 5.63 3.85
CA LYS A 29 7.24 5.78 2.52
C LYS A 29 8.13 5.16 1.45
N SER A 30 7.52 4.69 0.36
CA SER A 30 8.20 4.20 -0.84
C SER A 30 9.09 2.98 -0.59
N ILE A 31 8.71 2.10 0.35
CA ILE A 31 9.44 0.85 0.59
C ILE A 31 8.93 -0.21 -0.37
N ARG A 32 9.84 -0.76 -1.18
CA ARG A 32 9.53 -1.92 -2.04
C ARG A 32 9.67 -3.20 -1.23
N HIS A 33 8.67 -4.06 -1.32
CA HIS A 33 8.67 -5.34 -0.64
C HIS A 33 8.00 -6.41 -1.51
N PRO A 34 8.60 -7.62 -1.64
CA PRO A 34 7.97 -8.73 -2.35
C PRO A 34 6.75 -9.22 -1.59
N VAL A 35 5.69 -9.56 -2.32
CA VAL A 35 4.41 -9.97 -1.74
C VAL A 35 3.76 -11.06 -2.60
N ILE A 36 2.88 -11.83 -1.99
CA ILE A 36 2.01 -12.78 -2.70
C ILE A 36 0.59 -12.25 -2.54
N VAL A 37 -0.10 -11.94 -3.64
CA VAL A 37 -1.47 -11.43 -3.61
C VAL A 37 -2.45 -12.55 -3.96
N LYS A 38 -3.45 -12.77 -3.11
CA LYS A 38 -4.52 -13.76 -3.36
C LYS A 38 -5.63 -13.18 -4.24
N ASP A 39 -6.01 -13.92 -5.27
CA ASP A 39 -7.20 -13.68 -6.08
C ASP A 39 -8.45 -14.30 -5.39
N LYS A 40 -9.62 -13.72 -5.64
CA LYS A 40 -10.93 -14.26 -5.22
C LYS A 40 -11.22 -15.64 -5.80
N THR A 41 -10.61 -15.99 -6.93
CA THR A 41 -10.74 -17.34 -7.53
C THR A 41 -9.86 -18.39 -6.85
N GLY A 42 -9.07 -18.01 -5.85
CA GLY A 42 -8.16 -18.90 -5.12
C GLY A 42 -6.75 -18.98 -5.71
N GLY A 43 -6.45 -18.22 -6.77
CA GLY A 43 -5.10 -18.10 -7.31
C GLY A 43 -4.19 -17.20 -6.47
N GLU A 44 -2.88 -17.37 -6.60
CA GLU A 44 -1.86 -16.52 -5.96
C GLU A 44 -0.96 -15.89 -7.03
N GLN A 45 -0.65 -14.60 -6.89
CA GLN A 45 0.30 -13.88 -7.75
C GLN A 45 1.45 -13.31 -6.92
N HIS A 46 2.67 -13.76 -7.23
CA HIS A 46 3.88 -13.16 -6.67
C HIS A 46 4.16 -11.85 -7.41
N THR A 47 4.27 -10.75 -6.66
CA THR A 47 4.53 -9.41 -7.21
C THR A 47 5.42 -8.61 -6.26
N VAL A 48 5.78 -7.39 -6.67
CA VAL A 48 6.49 -6.43 -5.82
C VAL A 48 5.56 -5.28 -5.54
N ALA A 49 5.33 -5.00 -4.25
CA ALA A 49 4.51 -3.89 -3.81
C ALA A 49 5.37 -2.74 -3.30
N VAL A 50 4.83 -1.53 -3.38
CA VAL A 50 5.35 -0.32 -2.72
C VAL A 50 4.44 -0.01 -1.53
N PHE A 51 5.04 0.07 -0.34
CA PHE A 51 4.36 0.34 0.92
C PHE A 51 4.62 1.76 1.41
N ASP A 52 3.55 2.41 1.84
CA ASP A 52 3.56 3.65 2.62
C ASP A 52 2.83 3.36 3.94
N MET A 53 3.51 3.51 5.07
CA MET A 53 3.00 3.12 6.39
C MET A 53 3.17 4.27 7.37
N TYR A 54 2.09 4.61 8.08
CA TYR A 54 2.09 5.71 9.04
C TYR A 54 1.25 5.37 10.27
N VAL A 55 1.58 6.01 11.38
CA VAL A 55 0.74 6.07 12.58
C VAL A 55 0.53 7.52 13.00
N HIS A 56 -0.51 7.75 13.79
CA HIS A 56 -0.65 8.99 14.55
C HIS A 56 0.32 8.97 15.72
N LEU A 57 1.01 10.10 15.94
CA LEU A 57 1.88 10.28 17.10
C LEU A 57 1.25 11.33 18.02
N PRO A 58 0.80 10.93 19.22
CA PRO A 58 0.25 11.87 20.17
C PRO A 58 1.33 12.81 20.72
N HIS A 59 0.94 14.01 21.15
CA HIS A 59 1.84 15.09 21.56
C HIS A 59 2.80 14.79 22.71
N ASN A 60 2.62 13.70 23.44
CA ASN A 60 3.45 13.30 24.57
C ASN A 60 4.65 12.45 24.14
N PHE A 61 4.68 11.97 22.89
CA PHE A 61 5.80 11.22 22.33
C PHE A 61 6.68 12.10 21.46
N LYS A 62 8.00 12.01 21.62
CA LYS A 62 8.96 12.79 20.83
C LYS A 62 9.16 12.25 19.42
N GLY A 63 8.92 10.97 19.20
CA GLY A 63 8.85 10.39 17.86
C GLY A 63 8.54 8.90 17.86
N THR A 64 8.53 8.32 16.66
CA THR A 64 8.17 6.91 16.44
C THR A 64 9.40 6.04 16.20
N HIS A 65 9.28 4.76 16.52
CA HIS A 65 10.30 3.75 16.25
C HIS A 65 10.27 3.32 14.78
N MET A 66 11.03 4.01 13.93
CA MET A 66 10.99 3.82 12.47
C MET A 66 11.34 2.40 12.00
N SER A 67 12.25 1.70 12.69
CA SER A 67 12.63 0.32 12.33
C SER A 67 11.49 -0.68 12.51
N ARG A 68 10.57 -0.44 13.45
CA ARG A 68 9.45 -1.33 13.74
C ARG A 68 8.53 -1.50 12.53
N PHE A 69 8.37 -0.48 11.68
CA PHE A 69 7.60 -0.60 10.44
C PHE A 69 8.18 -1.66 9.49
N VAL A 70 9.51 -1.67 9.33
CA VAL A 70 10.20 -2.63 8.47
C VAL A 70 10.16 -4.03 9.08
N GLU A 71 10.30 -4.14 10.40
CA GLU A 71 10.13 -5.40 11.11
C GLU A 71 8.73 -6.00 10.90
N ILE A 72 7.68 -5.17 10.94
CA ILE A 72 6.30 -5.61 10.67
C ILE A 72 6.16 -6.17 9.25
N LEU A 73 6.77 -5.53 8.25
CA LEU A 73 6.76 -6.06 6.88
C LEU A 73 7.49 -7.41 6.79
N ASN A 74 8.67 -7.53 7.40
CA ASN A 74 9.48 -8.75 7.32
C ASN A 74 8.91 -9.94 8.12
N VAL A 75 8.15 -9.70 9.20
CA VAL A 75 7.50 -10.79 9.95
C VAL A 75 6.32 -11.39 9.19
N ASN A 76 5.73 -10.62 8.28
CA ASN A 76 4.54 -11.01 7.51
C ASN A 76 4.92 -11.59 6.13
N GLU A 77 5.80 -12.60 6.08
CA GLU A 77 6.21 -13.30 4.84
C GLU A 77 5.08 -14.08 4.12
N HIS A 78 3.83 -13.94 4.59
CA HIS A 78 2.70 -14.71 4.10
C HIS A 78 1.94 -13.96 3.00
N ALA A 79 1.16 -14.71 2.23
CA ALA A 79 0.33 -14.12 1.20
C ALA A 79 -0.61 -13.04 1.77
N ILE A 80 -0.47 -11.85 1.19
CA ILE A 80 -1.25 -10.67 1.52
C ILE A 80 -2.57 -10.74 0.75
N SER A 81 -3.64 -10.88 1.51
CA SER A 81 -5.02 -10.74 1.05
C SER A 81 -5.67 -9.60 1.81
N ILE A 82 -6.91 -9.26 1.45
CA ILE A 82 -7.68 -8.25 2.18
C ILE A 82 -7.81 -8.64 3.66
N GLU A 83 -7.97 -9.93 3.95
CA GLU A 83 -8.11 -10.47 5.30
C GLU A 83 -6.82 -10.37 6.12
N SER A 84 -5.65 -10.61 5.52
CA SER A 84 -4.37 -10.46 6.24
C SER A 84 -3.92 -9.01 6.35
N PHE A 85 -4.46 -8.09 5.53
CA PHE A 85 -4.14 -6.66 5.59
C PHE A 85 -4.58 -6.01 6.91
N GLU A 86 -5.75 -6.39 7.44
CA GLU A 86 -6.22 -5.92 8.75
C GLU A 86 -5.24 -6.31 9.86
N LYS A 87 -4.73 -7.54 9.83
CA LYS A 87 -3.77 -8.04 10.81
C LYS A 87 -2.49 -7.21 10.82
N ILE A 88 -1.94 -6.90 9.63
CA ILE A 88 -0.73 -6.05 9.51
C ILE A 88 -0.97 -4.69 10.17
N LEU A 89 -2.12 -4.06 9.90
CA LEU A 89 -2.50 -2.79 10.49
C LEU A 89 -2.65 -2.86 12.02
N ARG A 90 -3.33 -3.89 12.54
CA ARG A 90 -3.50 -4.09 13.99
C ARG A 90 -2.15 -4.34 14.67
N ASP A 91 -1.31 -5.18 14.09
CA ASP A 91 0.04 -5.44 14.61
C ASP A 91 0.89 -4.17 14.61
N MET A 92 0.76 -3.33 13.58
CA MET A 92 1.44 -2.03 13.50
C MET A 92 0.99 -1.06 14.59
N VAL A 93 -0.32 -0.85 14.74
CA VAL A 93 -0.90 0.05 15.75
C VAL A 93 -0.51 -0.41 17.16
N ASN A 94 -0.56 -1.72 17.44
CA ASN A 94 -0.18 -2.28 18.74
C ASN A 94 1.33 -2.14 19.03
N ARG A 95 2.20 -2.47 18.08
CA ARG A 95 3.66 -2.41 18.27
C ARG A 95 4.20 -0.99 18.37
N LEU A 96 3.48 -0.02 17.82
CA LEU A 96 3.83 1.40 17.84
C LEU A 96 3.04 2.19 18.88
N GLU A 97 2.21 1.52 19.70
CA GLU A 97 1.42 2.15 20.77
C GLU A 97 0.61 3.36 20.29
N ALA A 98 0.07 3.26 19.07
CA ALA A 98 -0.70 4.33 18.43
C ALA A 98 -2.21 4.06 18.52
N GLU A 99 -3.03 5.10 18.40
CA GLU A 99 -4.49 4.95 18.34
C GLU A 99 -5.02 4.77 16.92
N SER A 100 -4.22 5.19 15.94
CA SER A 100 -4.57 5.10 14.52
C SER A 100 -3.37 4.76 13.66
N GLY A 101 -3.65 4.04 12.58
CA GLY A 101 -2.65 3.55 11.64
C GLY A 101 -3.17 3.60 10.21
N TYR A 102 -2.26 3.82 9.27
CA TYR A 102 -2.53 3.88 7.84
C TYR A 102 -1.48 3.06 7.10
N VAL A 103 -1.92 2.15 6.24
CA VAL A 103 -1.04 1.38 5.35
C VAL A 103 -1.60 1.45 3.94
N GLU A 104 -0.77 1.87 3.00
CA GLU A 104 -1.06 1.87 1.58
C GLU A 104 -0.08 0.94 0.88
N MET A 105 -0.60 -0.01 0.11
CA MET A 105 0.14 -1.02 -0.61
C MET A 105 -0.23 -0.96 -2.09
N ARG A 106 0.71 -0.56 -2.92
CA ARG A 106 0.55 -0.39 -4.38
C ARG A 106 1.31 -1.49 -5.12
N PHE A 107 0.67 -2.19 -6.05
CA PHE A 107 1.28 -3.29 -6.78
C PHE A 107 0.67 -3.50 -8.17
N PRO A 108 1.44 -4.01 -9.15
CA PRO A 108 0.89 -4.46 -10.41
C PRO A 108 0.17 -5.80 -10.21
N TYR A 109 -1.01 -5.91 -10.81
CA TYR A 109 -1.85 -7.10 -10.81
C TYR A 109 -2.12 -7.53 -12.26
N PHE A 110 -1.97 -8.82 -12.57
CA PHE A 110 -2.10 -9.30 -13.94
C PHE A 110 -3.38 -10.11 -14.12
N ILE A 111 -4.09 -9.89 -15.22
CA ILE A 111 -5.22 -10.71 -15.64
C ILE A 111 -4.93 -11.30 -17.01
N ASN A 112 -5.14 -12.60 -17.14
CA ASN A 112 -5.06 -13.28 -18.43
C ASN A 112 -6.36 -13.06 -19.23
N LYS A 113 -6.29 -12.31 -20.33
CA LYS A 113 -7.43 -11.94 -21.17
C LYS A 113 -7.35 -12.66 -22.51
N SER A 114 -8.49 -13.12 -23.00
CA SER A 114 -8.61 -13.69 -24.35
C SER A 114 -8.86 -12.58 -25.38
N ALA A 115 -8.14 -12.63 -26.49
CA ALA A 115 -8.41 -11.78 -27.64
C ALA A 115 -9.84 -12.02 -28.16
N PRO A 116 -10.59 -10.96 -28.52
CA PRO A 116 -12.03 -11.06 -28.77
C PRO A 116 -12.41 -11.88 -30.01
N VAL A 117 -11.48 -12.03 -30.97
CA VAL A 117 -11.72 -12.79 -32.21
C VAL A 117 -10.92 -14.09 -32.23
N SER A 118 -9.59 -14.01 -32.09
CA SER A 118 -8.72 -15.19 -32.20
C SER A 118 -8.71 -16.07 -30.94
N GLY A 119 -9.21 -15.58 -29.80
CA GLY A 119 -9.16 -16.28 -28.52
C GLY A 119 -7.77 -16.42 -27.90
N VAL A 120 -6.72 -15.90 -28.56
CA VAL A 120 -5.34 -15.92 -28.05
C VAL A 120 -5.28 -15.22 -26.70
N LYS A 121 -4.67 -15.88 -25.72
CA LYS A 121 -4.59 -15.40 -24.34
C LYS A 121 -3.32 -14.55 -24.13
N SER A 122 -3.45 -13.42 -23.45
CA SER A 122 -2.33 -12.56 -23.06
C SER A 122 -2.56 -11.92 -21.69
N LEU A 123 -1.47 -11.59 -21.00
CA LEU A 123 -1.52 -10.89 -19.71
C LEU A 123 -1.70 -9.38 -19.94
N LEU A 124 -2.55 -8.77 -19.12
CA LEU A 124 -2.70 -7.32 -19.01
C LEU A 124 -2.49 -6.91 -17.56
N ASP A 125 -1.67 -5.90 -17.33
CA ASP A 125 -1.39 -5.32 -16.03
C ASP A 125 -2.39 -4.22 -15.65
N TYR A 126 -2.66 -4.15 -14.35
CA TYR A 126 -3.46 -3.13 -13.68
C TYR A 126 -2.68 -2.67 -12.45
N GLU A 127 -2.74 -1.38 -12.12
CA GLU A 127 -2.16 -0.90 -10.87
C GLU A 127 -3.24 -0.94 -9.79
N VAL A 128 -3.04 -1.79 -8.79
CA VAL A 128 -3.95 -1.98 -7.67
C VAL A 128 -3.33 -1.35 -6.42
N THR A 129 -4.16 -0.69 -5.63
CA THR A 129 -3.79 -0.10 -4.35
C THR A 129 -4.75 -0.55 -3.27
N PHE A 130 -4.23 -1.18 -2.23
CA PHE A 130 -4.96 -1.40 -0.98
C PHE A 130 -4.61 -0.30 0.01
N ILE A 131 -5.63 0.39 0.51
CA ILE A 131 -5.51 1.47 1.48
C ILE A 131 -6.28 1.02 2.73
N GLY A 132 -5.56 0.66 3.77
CA GLY A 132 -6.15 0.26 5.04
C GLY A 132 -5.92 1.32 6.10
N GLU A 133 -6.94 1.57 6.90
CA GLU A 133 -6.93 2.54 8.00
C GLU A 133 -7.54 1.90 9.25
N ILE A 134 -6.89 2.09 10.39
CA ILE A 134 -7.47 1.86 11.70
C ILE A 134 -7.60 3.22 12.38
N LYS A 135 -8.81 3.54 12.84
CA LYS A 135 -9.07 4.75 13.63
C LYS A 135 -9.97 4.40 14.79
N ASN A 136 -9.54 4.71 16.02
CA ASN A 136 -10.28 4.41 17.25
C ASN A 136 -10.69 2.92 17.33
N GLY A 137 -9.79 2.02 16.93
CA GLY A 137 -10.03 0.56 16.91
C GLY A 137 -10.89 0.05 15.75
N ALA A 138 -11.57 0.92 15.00
CA ALA A 138 -12.36 0.55 13.83
C ALA A 138 -11.46 0.42 12.59
N PHE A 139 -11.52 -0.73 11.92
CA PHE A 139 -10.80 -1.00 10.69
C PHE A 139 -11.66 -0.64 9.47
N SER A 140 -11.03 -0.05 8.46
CA SER A 140 -11.61 0.16 7.14
C SER A 140 -10.57 -0.11 6.06
N ILE A 141 -11.04 -0.60 4.91
CA ILE A 141 -10.20 -0.82 3.73
C ILE A 141 -10.87 -0.19 2.51
N THR A 142 -10.06 0.50 1.73
CA THR A 142 -10.41 1.04 0.41
C THR A 142 -9.53 0.36 -0.62
N VAL A 143 -10.12 -0.11 -1.70
CA VAL A 143 -9.41 -0.66 -2.85
C VAL A 143 -9.51 0.35 -3.97
N LYS A 144 -8.35 0.74 -4.50
CA LYS A 144 -8.24 1.62 -5.67
C LYS A 144 -7.62 0.82 -6.82
N VAL A 145 -8.18 0.95 -8.01
CA VAL A 145 -7.68 0.26 -9.21
C VAL A 145 -7.55 1.26 -10.36
N LEU A 146 -6.37 1.33 -10.95
CA LEU A 146 -6.13 2.05 -12.20
C LEU A 146 -6.17 1.06 -13.35
N VAL A 147 -7.13 1.28 -14.25
CA VAL A 147 -7.39 0.44 -15.42
C VAL A 147 -6.98 1.18 -16.70
N PRO A 148 -6.03 0.66 -17.48
CA PRO A 148 -5.73 1.20 -18.81
C PRO A 148 -6.81 0.79 -19.80
N VAL A 149 -7.38 1.77 -20.50
CA VAL A 149 -8.39 1.59 -21.55
C VAL A 149 -8.03 2.37 -22.80
N THR A 150 -8.58 1.94 -23.94
CA THR A 150 -8.58 2.75 -25.16
C THR A 150 -9.89 3.51 -25.22
N SER A 151 -9.83 4.84 -25.22
CA SER A 151 -10.99 5.70 -25.40
C SER A 151 -11.03 6.22 -26.84
N LEU A 152 -12.23 6.52 -27.34
CA LEU A 152 -12.46 7.03 -28.68
C LEU A 152 -13.32 8.28 -28.60
N CYS A 153 -12.91 9.34 -29.30
CA CYS A 153 -13.57 10.64 -29.23
C CYS A 153 -14.79 10.68 -30.17
N PRO A 154 -16.03 10.76 -29.66
CA PRO A 154 -17.23 10.82 -30.50
C PRO A 154 -17.29 12.10 -31.33
N CYS A 155 -16.74 13.21 -30.82
CA CYS A 155 -16.69 14.48 -31.54
C CYS A 155 -15.83 14.39 -32.80
N SER A 156 -14.66 13.74 -32.70
CA SER A 156 -13.78 13.51 -33.86
C SER A 156 -14.45 12.64 -34.90
N LYS A 157 -15.17 11.58 -34.49
CA LYS A 157 -15.90 10.74 -35.44
C LYS A 157 -16.99 11.51 -36.18
N LYS A 158 -17.67 12.43 -35.49
CA LYS A 158 -18.79 13.20 -36.05
C LYS A 158 -18.37 14.16 -37.17
N ILE A 159 -17.14 14.67 -37.14
CA ILE A 159 -16.65 15.67 -38.09
C ILE A 159 -15.76 15.10 -39.21
N SER A 160 -15.53 13.78 -39.23
CA SER A 160 -14.60 13.12 -40.16
C SER A 160 -15.30 12.08 -41.03
N ASP A 161 -15.06 12.12 -42.35
CA ASP A 161 -15.58 11.15 -43.31
C ASP A 161 -15.07 9.71 -43.03
N TYR A 162 -13.82 9.58 -42.56
CA TYR A 162 -13.20 8.32 -42.19
C TYR A 162 -12.37 8.44 -40.91
N GLY A 163 -12.25 7.32 -40.18
CA GLY A 163 -11.50 7.26 -38.93
C GLY A 163 -12.15 8.01 -37.76
N ALA A 164 -11.47 7.97 -36.61
CA ALA A 164 -11.74 8.76 -35.42
C ALA A 164 -10.50 8.77 -34.53
N HIS A 165 -10.26 9.87 -33.82
CA HIS A 165 -9.20 9.94 -32.83
C HIS A 165 -9.45 8.99 -31.64
N ASN A 166 -8.41 8.27 -31.23
CA ASN A 166 -8.38 7.47 -30.02
C ASN A 166 -7.08 7.71 -29.24
N GLN A 167 -7.09 7.32 -27.97
CA GLN A 167 -5.93 7.41 -27.09
C GLN A 167 -5.99 6.37 -25.97
N ARG A 168 -4.85 6.14 -25.33
CA ARG A 168 -4.82 5.44 -24.05
C ARG A 168 -5.36 6.37 -22.96
N SER A 169 -6.18 5.84 -22.08
CA SER A 169 -6.72 6.54 -20.92
C SER A 169 -6.60 5.67 -19.68
N HIS A 170 -6.52 6.31 -18.52
CA HIS A 170 -6.55 5.64 -17.22
C HIS A 170 -7.88 5.96 -16.56
N VAL A 171 -8.61 4.91 -16.17
CA VAL A 171 -9.80 5.02 -15.33
C VAL A 171 -9.41 4.52 -13.95
N THR A 172 -9.55 5.38 -12.94
CA THR A 172 -9.33 5.01 -11.54
C THR A 172 -10.68 4.86 -10.85
N VAL A 173 -10.89 3.71 -10.23
CA VAL A 173 -12.05 3.39 -9.39
C VAL A 173 -11.58 3.19 -7.96
#